data_AF-A0A2A2Y1X8-F1
#
_entry.id   AF-A0A2A2Y1X8-F1
#
_cell.length_a   1.000
_cell.length_b   1.000
_cell.length_c   1.000
_cell.angle_alpha   90.00
_cell.angle_beta   90.00
_cell.angle_gamma   90.00
#
_symmetry.space_group_name_H-M   'P 1'
#
loop_
_entity.id
_entity.type
_entity.pdbx_description
1 polymer ?
#
loop_
_entity_poly.entity_id
_entity_poly.type
_entity_poly.pdbx_seq_one_letter_code
_entity_poly.pdbx_strand_id
1 'polypeptide(L)'
;MLAQGKKRPDQPFEMTRLPAVPTMPDAFPQVVGTQAFGPAYKFTKDDAVLEAAKGISAMGSRVLKINAVSGQQLTPYIAMPFTHYVLWYRSTNEWTKGFTPELKRREYNAVYQFTKDLLTRYDTAGKTFFLGHWEGDWYLLPDKDVKKDASPELLAAMIEWYNIRQKAVDDARSEVSYAKCRVYTYAEVNRVRDAMKDGRKRLVNAVLPKVNVDFVSYSAYDCQLLPVEEVRATLDYVNAQLPAKPGLPAKRVFIGECGLSWKSCDADGAKHEQRNREILAKFLTWKPAMVLFWQFYNNEVVDGQQVGFWLVDDKNKKTPLHATITELFAAQEEAAREMRGRTRRLPGYDEISAFSENWLRARPAR
;
A
#
# COMPACT_ATOMS: atom_id res chain seq x y z
N MET A 1 45.31 36.53 -28.55
CA MET A 1 45.50 35.09 -28.84
C MET A 1 44.41 34.30 -28.14
N LEU A 2 43.56 33.64 -28.91
CA LEU A 2 42.49 32.76 -28.44
C LEU A 2 43.10 31.42 -28.02
N ALA A 3 42.84 30.95 -26.79
CA ALA A 3 43.11 29.58 -26.39
C ALA A 3 41.78 28.82 -26.29
N GLN A 4 41.60 27.88 -27.20
CA GLN A 4 40.46 26.99 -27.35
C GLN A 4 40.42 25.96 -26.20
N GLY A 5 39.31 25.93 -25.45
CA GLY A 5 38.97 24.81 -24.57
C GLY A 5 38.31 23.69 -25.37
N LYS A 6 39.01 22.55 -25.51
CA LYS A 6 38.53 21.33 -26.17
C LYS A 6 37.23 20.83 -25.51
N LYS A 7 36.14 20.79 -26.28
CA LYS A 7 34.93 20.01 -25.95
C LYS A 7 35.30 18.53 -25.85
N ARG A 8 34.95 17.87 -24.75
CA ARG A 8 34.97 16.40 -24.67
C ARG A 8 33.86 15.85 -25.57
N PRO A 9 34.07 14.70 -26.24
CA PRO A 9 33.03 14.10 -27.08
C PRO A 9 31.89 13.57 -26.20
N ASP A 10 30.66 13.76 -26.66
CA ASP A 10 29.45 13.13 -26.15
C ASP A 10 29.61 11.60 -26.27
N GLN A 11 30.00 10.95 -25.18
CA GLN A 11 29.75 9.52 -25.03
C GLN A 11 28.27 9.36 -24.67
N PRO A 12 27.49 8.57 -25.44
CA PRO A 12 26.15 8.20 -25.03
C PRO A 12 26.26 7.49 -23.68
N PHE A 13 25.74 8.09 -22.63
CA PHE A 13 25.60 7.41 -21.35
C PHE A 13 24.69 6.20 -21.57
N GLU A 14 25.29 5.01 -21.52
CA GLU A 14 24.57 3.76 -21.68
C GLU A 14 23.54 3.65 -20.54
N MET A 15 22.28 3.55 -20.95
CA MET A 15 21.10 3.66 -20.09
C MET A 15 21.04 2.50 -19.10
N THR A 16 20.95 2.78 -17.80
CA THR A 16 20.45 1.77 -16.86
C THR A 16 18.93 1.78 -16.96
N ARG A 17 18.35 0.79 -17.67
CA ARG A 17 16.92 0.48 -17.51
C ARG A 17 16.64 0.34 -16.02
N LEU A 18 15.56 0.96 -15.53
CA LEU A 18 15.06 0.65 -14.20
C LEU A 18 14.88 -0.88 -14.13
N PRO A 19 15.47 -1.55 -13.13
CA PRO A 19 15.33 -2.99 -13.02
C PRO A 19 13.86 -3.38 -12.97
N ALA A 20 13.53 -4.52 -13.57
CA ALA A 20 12.27 -5.20 -13.31
C ALA A 20 12.07 -5.35 -11.79
N VAL A 21 10.84 -5.33 -11.28
CA VAL A 21 10.57 -5.58 -9.84
C VAL A 21 11.20 -6.87 -9.30
N PRO A 22 11.25 -8.01 -10.03
CA PRO A 22 11.99 -9.21 -9.57
C PRO A 22 13.53 -9.04 -9.59
N THR A 23 14.04 -7.95 -10.16
CA THR A 23 15.44 -7.53 -10.10
C THR A 23 15.62 -6.29 -9.23
N MET A 24 14.78 -6.05 -8.21
CA MET A 24 15.01 -4.97 -7.22
C MET A 24 15.80 -5.49 -6.01
N PRO A 25 17.14 -5.62 -6.07
CA PRO A 25 17.92 -5.32 -4.88
C PRO A 25 17.62 -3.86 -4.51
N ASP A 26 17.60 -3.56 -3.22
CA ASP A 26 17.60 -2.18 -2.72
C ASP A 26 16.26 -1.44 -2.49
N ALA A 27 15.10 -2.12 -2.49
CA ALA A 27 13.81 -1.43 -2.34
C ALA A 27 13.13 -1.58 -0.97
N PHE A 28 13.01 -2.76 -0.35
CA PHE A 28 12.06 -2.98 0.75
C PHE A 28 12.73 -3.30 2.10
N PRO A 29 13.43 -2.35 2.76
CA PRO A 29 14.00 -2.61 4.08
C PRO A 29 12.92 -2.88 5.13
N GLN A 30 11.66 -2.49 4.86
CA GLN A 30 10.52 -2.74 5.75
C GLN A 30 9.33 -3.29 4.96
N VAL A 31 8.65 -4.26 5.56
CA VAL A 31 7.43 -4.90 5.02
C VAL A 31 6.25 -4.84 5.98
N VAL A 32 6.44 -4.39 7.22
CA VAL A 32 5.33 -4.04 8.11
C VAL A 32 5.18 -2.52 8.10
N GLY A 33 3.96 -2.03 8.20
CA GLY A 33 3.69 -0.60 8.24
C GLY A 33 2.36 -0.27 8.88
N THR A 34 2.02 1.02 8.86
CA THR A 34 0.72 1.54 9.27
C THR A 34 0.35 2.75 8.41
N GLN A 35 -0.73 3.43 8.77
CA GLN A 35 -1.37 4.41 7.91
C GLN A 35 -2.02 5.57 8.66
N ALA A 36 -2.40 6.60 7.91
CA ALA A 36 -3.05 7.80 8.44
C ALA A 36 -4.25 8.21 7.57
N PHE A 37 -5.44 7.76 7.96
CA PHE A 37 -6.70 8.02 7.28
C PHE A 37 -7.73 8.61 8.23
N GLY A 38 -8.12 9.85 7.95
CA GLY A 38 -9.17 10.57 8.67
C GLY A 38 -9.09 10.50 10.20
N PRO A 39 -7.94 10.80 10.86
CA PRO A 39 -7.87 10.77 12.32
C PRO A 39 -8.96 11.61 12.96
N ALA A 40 -9.65 11.05 13.96
CA ALA A 40 -10.71 11.72 14.69
C ALA A 40 -10.20 12.76 15.71
N TYR A 41 -8.89 12.77 15.97
CA TYR A 41 -8.23 13.68 16.91
C TYR A 41 -6.81 14.00 16.46
N LYS A 42 -6.23 15.01 17.11
CA LYS A 42 -4.86 15.47 16.96
C LYS A 42 -4.42 16.20 18.24
N PHE A 43 -3.12 16.35 18.43
CA PHE A 43 -2.51 16.94 19.64
C PHE A 43 -1.64 18.16 19.34
N THR A 44 -1.46 18.52 18.08
CA THR A 44 -0.68 19.67 17.63
C THR A 44 -1.50 20.60 16.73
N LYS A 45 -0.84 21.64 16.21
CA LYS A 45 -1.45 22.57 15.25
C LYS A 45 -1.47 22.03 13.81
N ASP A 46 -0.69 21.00 13.50
CA ASP A 46 -0.66 20.40 12.16
C ASP A 46 -2.04 19.84 11.77
N ASP A 47 -2.31 19.67 10.48
CA ASP A 47 -3.45 18.86 10.04
C ASP A 47 -3.32 17.43 10.56
N ALA A 48 -4.43 16.80 10.93
CA ALA A 48 -4.40 15.53 11.68
C ALA A 48 -3.67 14.40 10.93
N VAL A 49 -3.82 14.33 9.60
CA VAL A 49 -3.09 13.36 8.75
C VAL A 49 -1.60 13.67 8.71
N LEU A 50 -1.20 14.95 8.67
CA LEU A 50 0.20 15.36 8.68
C LEU A 50 0.85 15.05 10.03
N GLU A 51 0.14 15.33 11.13
CA GLU A 51 0.59 14.97 12.48
C GLU A 51 0.78 13.45 12.61
N ALA A 52 -0.20 12.66 12.17
CA ALA A 52 -0.10 11.21 12.17
C ALA A 52 1.08 10.73 11.31
N ALA A 53 1.29 11.31 10.12
CA ALA A 53 2.43 10.97 9.27
C ALA A 53 3.77 11.31 9.94
N LYS A 54 3.89 12.45 10.65
CA LYS A 54 5.07 12.78 11.46
C LYS A 54 5.29 11.73 12.57
N GLY A 55 4.21 11.30 13.23
CA GLY A 55 4.25 10.24 14.23
C GLY A 55 4.74 8.89 13.67
N ILE A 56 4.20 8.47 12.53
CA ILE A 56 4.62 7.27 11.80
C ILE A 56 6.09 7.36 11.38
N SER A 57 6.53 8.53 10.89
CA SER A 57 7.94 8.76 10.57
C SER A 57 8.83 8.69 11.82
N ALA A 58 8.37 9.20 12.96
CA ALA A 58 9.11 9.17 14.22
C ALA A 58 9.26 7.76 14.81
N MET A 59 8.38 6.83 14.44
CA MET A 59 8.57 5.39 14.73
C MET A 59 9.70 4.76 13.90
N GLY A 60 10.21 5.44 12.86
CA GLY A 60 11.20 4.89 11.93
C GLY A 60 10.59 4.16 10.73
N SER A 61 9.30 4.35 10.45
CA SER A 61 8.67 3.74 9.27
C SER A 61 9.24 4.27 7.96
N ARG A 62 9.39 3.39 6.98
CA ARG A 62 9.69 3.69 5.57
C ARG A 62 8.47 3.64 4.67
N VAL A 63 7.33 3.28 5.24
CA VAL A 63 6.05 3.12 4.56
C VAL A 63 5.07 4.17 5.09
N LEU A 64 4.39 4.85 4.17
CA LEU A 64 3.27 5.72 4.48
C LEU A 64 2.08 5.38 3.56
N LYS A 65 0.94 4.99 4.14
CA LYS A 65 -0.34 4.88 3.41
C LYS A 65 -1.28 6.02 3.81
N ILE A 66 -1.74 6.79 2.83
CA ILE A 66 -2.60 7.99 3.00
C ILE A 66 -3.54 8.19 1.80
N ASN A 67 -4.51 9.10 1.95
CA ASN A 67 -5.24 9.66 0.81
C ASN A 67 -4.35 10.61 0.01
N ALA A 68 -4.53 10.60 -1.32
CA ALA A 68 -4.03 11.63 -2.22
C ALA A 68 -5.16 12.03 -3.16
N VAL A 69 -5.53 13.31 -3.19
CA VAL A 69 -6.52 13.81 -4.16
C VAL A 69 -5.83 14.56 -5.29
N SER A 70 -6.40 14.51 -6.49
CA SER A 70 -5.90 15.28 -7.64
C SER A 70 -5.74 16.76 -7.27
N GLY A 71 -4.56 17.33 -7.53
CA GLY A 71 -4.21 18.71 -7.19
C GLY A 71 -3.71 18.94 -5.75
N GLN A 72 -3.71 17.92 -4.88
CA GLN A 72 -3.13 18.03 -3.54
C GLN A 72 -1.61 18.11 -3.56
N GLN A 73 -1.03 18.98 -2.72
CA GLN A 73 0.41 19.00 -2.49
C GLN A 73 0.83 17.87 -1.56
N LEU A 74 1.63 16.93 -2.08
CA LEU A 74 2.24 15.86 -1.28
C LEU A 74 3.61 16.25 -0.69
N THR A 75 4.13 17.43 -1.01
CA THR A 75 5.46 17.91 -0.58
C THR A 75 5.73 17.72 0.91
N PRO A 76 4.81 18.05 1.85
CA PRO A 76 5.06 17.83 3.29
C PRO A 76 5.31 16.37 3.66
N TYR A 77 4.68 15.42 2.95
CA TYR A 77 4.84 13.99 3.17
C TYR A 77 6.05 13.42 2.41
N ILE A 78 6.34 13.95 1.21
CA ILE A 78 7.50 13.54 0.40
C ILE A 78 8.81 13.95 1.08
N ALA A 79 8.83 15.07 1.79
CA ALA A 79 9.99 15.53 2.56
C ALA A 79 10.36 14.61 3.74
N MET A 80 9.45 13.75 4.19
CA MET A 80 9.72 12.77 5.24
C MET A 80 10.55 11.58 4.71
N PRO A 81 11.28 10.87 5.59
CA PRO A 81 12.19 9.77 5.21
C PRO A 81 11.50 8.47 4.78
N PHE A 82 10.24 8.52 4.32
CA PHE A 82 9.57 7.37 3.71
C PHE A 82 10.15 7.08 2.33
N THR A 83 10.18 5.78 1.99
CA THR A 83 10.58 5.29 0.67
C THR A 83 9.41 4.70 -0.10
N HIS A 84 8.33 4.28 0.58
CA HIS A 84 7.13 3.71 -0.04
C HIS A 84 5.90 4.51 0.36
N TYR A 85 5.17 4.97 -0.66
CA TYR A 85 3.94 5.74 -0.51
C TYR A 85 2.80 4.92 -1.11
N VAL A 86 1.88 4.46 -0.29
CA VAL A 86 0.68 3.73 -0.74
C VAL A 86 -0.48 4.70 -0.72
N LEU A 87 -0.97 5.09 -1.89
CA LEU A 87 -1.89 6.21 -2.04
C LEU A 87 -3.25 5.70 -2.47
N TRP A 88 -4.27 6.05 -1.68
CA TRP A 88 -5.63 6.12 -2.19
C TRP A 88 -5.76 7.37 -3.05
N TYR A 89 -5.42 7.22 -4.34
CA TYR A 89 -5.43 8.31 -5.29
C TYR A 89 -6.83 8.52 -5.87
N ARG A 90 -7.46 9.65 -5.54
CA ARG A 90 -8.82 10.00 -5.96
C ARG A 90 -8.82 11.19 -6.91
N SER A 91 -9.37 10.97 -8.08
CA SER A 91 -9.76 11.98 -9.08
C SER A 91 -11.25 12.30 -8.94
N THR A 92 -12.12 11.28 -9.05
CA THR A 92 -13.57 11.31 -8.81
C THR A 92 -14.10 9.88 -8.61
N ASN A 93 -15.26 9.73 -7.98
CA ASN A 93 -15.99 8.45 -7.90
C ASN A 93 -17.20 8.40 -8.87
N GLU A 94 -17.35 9.39 -9.77
CA GLU A 94 -18.51 9.49 -10.68
C GLU A 94 -18.64 8.30 -11.65
N TRP A 95 -17.55 7.57 -11.91
CA TRP A 95 -17.55 6.39 -12.76
C TRP A 95 -18.52 5.29 -12.29
N THR A 96 -18.87 5.26 -10.99
CA THR A 96 -19.85 4.29 -10.44
C THR A 96 -21.27 4.49 -10.95
N LYS A 97 -21.57 5.64 -11.55
CA LYS A 97 -22.85 5.96 -12.18
C LYS A 97 -22.85 5.75 -13.71
N GLY A 98 -21.77 5.16 -14.23
CA GLY A 98 -21.48 5.02 -15.65
C GLY A 98 -20.22 5.79 -16.03
N PHE A 99 -19.41 5.21 -16.92
CA PHE A 99 -18.09 5.75 -17.27
C PHE A 99 -18.09 6.31 -18.70
N THR A 100 -18.62 7.53 -18.84
CA THR A 100 -18.75 8.20 -20.15
C THR A 100 -17.38 8.53 -20.77
N PRO A 101 -17.30 8.78 -22.10
CA PRO A 101 -16.06 9.20 -22.74
C PRO A 101 -15.39 10.43 -22.09
N GLU A 102 -16.18 11.38 -21.59
CA GLU A 102 -15.69 12.55 -20.87
C GLU A 102 -15.06 12.18 -19.54
N LEU A 103 -15.72 11.31 -18.75
CA LEU A 103 -15.18 10.81 -17.49
C LEU A 103 -13.91 10.00 -17.72
N LYS A 104 -13.88 9.15 -18.74
CA LYS A 104 -12.70 8.40 -19.19
C LYS A 104 -11.52 9.32 -19.46
N ARG A 105 -11.73 10.40 -20.22
CA ARG A 105 -10.70 11.40 -20.52
C ARG A 105 -10.22 12.15 -19.28
N ARG A 106 -11.14 12.56 -18.39
CA ARG A 106 -10.79 13.26 -17.14
C ARG A 106 -9.99 12.36 -16.20
N GLU A 107 -10.39 11.10 -16.07
CA GLU A 107 -9.69 10.10 -15.27
C GLU A 107 -8.27 9.86 -15.79
N TYR A 108 -8.15 9.60 -17.09
CA TYR A 108 -6.86 9.42 -17.75
C TYR A 108 -5.93 10.61 -17.48
N ASN A 109 -6.40 11.84 -17.76
CA ASN A 109 -5.61 13.05 -17.60
C ASN A 109 -5.17 13.27 -16.14
N ALA A 110 -6.08 13.07 -15.17
CA ALA A 110 -5.77 13.25 -13.76
C ALA A 110 -4.69 12.27 -13.29
N VAL A 111 -4.75 11.00 -13.69
CA VAL A 111 -3.79 9.97 -13.28
C VAL A 111 -2.46 10.15 -14.00
N TYR A 112 -2.50 10.45 -15.31
CA TYR A 112 -1.31 10.67 -16.13
C TYR A 112 -0.52 11.88 -15.61
N GLN A 113 -1.17 13.03 -15.38
CA GLN A 113 -0.50 14.24 -14.92
C GLN A 113 0.09 14.07 -13.52
N PHE A 114 -0.65 13.44 -12.61
CA PHE A 114 -0.15 13.14 -11.27
C PHE A 114 1.06 12.19 -11.31
N THR A 115 1.02 11.16 -12.15
CA THR A 115 2.14 10.22 -12.32
C THR A 115 3.36 10.93 -12.91
N LYS A 116 3.16 11.76 -13.94
CA LYS A 116 4.25 12.51 -14.58
C LYS A 116 4.90 13.52 -13.62
N ASP A 117 4.12 14.21 -12.79
CA ASP A 117 4.65 15.07 -11.73
C ASP A 117 5.57 14.27 -10.79
N LEU A 118 5.09 13.15 -10.25
CA LEU A 118 5.91 12.29 -9.38
C LEU A 118 7.21 11.83 -10.05
N LEU A 119 7.15 11.41 -11.32
CA LEU A 119 8.31 10.88 -12.05
C LEU A 119 9.38 11.95 -12.36
N THR A 120 8.99 13.22 -12.48
CA THR A 120 9.89 14.32 -12.91
C THR A 120 10.46 15.14 -11.76
N ARG A 121 9.86 15.05 -10.57
CA ARG A 121 10.32 15.75 -9.37
C ARG A 121 11.69 15.27 -8.87
N TYR A 122 12.46 16.19 -8.30
CA TYR A 122 13.76 15.85 -7.69
C TYR A 122 13.60 15.20 -6.31
N ASP A 123 12.69 15.73 -5.49
CA ASP A 123 12.45 15.26 -4.11
C ASP A 123 11.75 13.89 -4.04
N THR A 124 11.28 13.37 -5.18
CA THR A 124 10.75 12.01 -5.30
C THR A 124 11.83 10.95 -5.53
N ALA A 125 13.10 11.35 -5.71
CA ALA A 125 14.18 10.44 -6.03
C ALA A 125 14.32 9.28 -5.03
N GLY A 126 14.47 8.06 -5.55
CA GLY A 126 14.59 6.83 -4.76
C GLY A 126 13.28 6.32 -4.15
N LYS A 127 12.17 7.07 -4.23
CA LYS A 127 10.88 6.70 -3.66
C LYS A 127 10.06 5.83 -4.62
N THR A 128 9.13 5.08 -4.06
CA THR A 128 8.18 4.23 -4.76
C THR A 128 6.76 4.63 -4.36
N PHE A 129 5.90 4.84 -5.35
CA PHE A 129 4.50 5.21 -5.17
C PHE A 129 3.60 4.10 -5.72
N PHE A 130 2.61 3.70 -4.92
CA PHE A 130 1.56 2.77 -5.32
C PHE A 130 0.25 3.55 -5.37
N LEU A 131 -0.39 3.61 -6.54
CA LEU A 131 -1.61 4.37 -6.77
C LEU A 131 -2.80 3.42 -6.88
N GLY A 132 -3.68 3.47 -5.90
CA GLY A 132 -4.89 2.65 -5.87
C GLY A 132 -6.08 3.43 -5.36
N HIS A 133 -6.98 2.74 -4.68
CA HIS A 133 -8.22 3.28 -4.16
C HIS A 133 -8.63 2.48 -2.91
N TRP A 134 -9.68 2.97 -2.25
CA TRP A 134 -10.30 2.29 -1.12
C TRP A 134 -11.11 1.08 -1.60
N GLU A 135 -10.90 -0.06 -0.96
CA GLU A 135 -11.84 -1.21 -0.86
C GLU A 135 -12.86 -1.34 -2.01
N GLY A 136 -12.41 -1.92 -3.12
CA GLY A 136 -13.12 -1.88 -4.37
C GLY A 136 -14.49 -2.58 -4.37
N ASP A 137 -14.68 -3.62 -3.55
CA ASP A 137 -15.96 -4.30 -3.46
C ASP A 137 -17.07 -3.38 -2.90
N TRP A 138 -16.72 -2.36 -2.10
CA TRP A 138 -17.70 -1.37 -1.63
C TRP A 138 -18.18 -0.40 -2.71
N TYR A 139 -17.39 -0.20 -3.77
CA TYR A 139 -17.92 0.47 -4.96
C TYR A 139 -18.89 -0.43 -5.72
N LEU A 140 -18.64 -1.75 -5.74
CA LEU A 140 -19.46 -2.73 -6.46
C LEU A 140 -20.75 -3.11 -5.71
N LEU A 141 -20.79 -2.87 -4.39
CA LEU A 141 -21.92 -3.14 -3.50
C LEU A 141 -22.37 -1.83 -2.81
N PRO A 142 -23.03 -0.91 -3.54
CA PRO A 142 -23.34 0.43 -3.04
C PRO A 142 -24.30 0.45 -1.85
N ASP A 143 -25.18 -0.56 -1.73
CA ASP A 143 -26.06 -0.78 -0.57
C ASP A 143 -25.38 -1.58 0.55
N LYS A 144 -24.12 -1.98 0.34
CA LYS A 144 -23.31 -2.84 1.21
C LYS A 144 -23.95 -4.20 1.49
N ASP A 145 -24.88 -4.65 0.64
CA ASP A 145 -25.51 -5.97 0.79
C ASP A 145 -24.58 -7.07 0.24
N VAL A 146 -23.82 -7.66 1.16
CA VAL A 146 -22.87 -8.75 0.86
C VAL A 146 -23.54 -10.03 0.36
N LYS A 147 -24.87 -10.15 0.42
CA LYS A 147 -25.58 -11.32 -0.12
C LYS A 147 -25.87 -11.20 -1.62
N LYS A 148 -25.67 -10.03 -2.22
CA LYS A 148 -25.86 -9.81 -3.66
C LYS A 148 -24.56 -10.01 -4.43
N ASP A 149 -24.70 -10.32 -5.72
CA ASP A 149 -23.59 -10.23 -6.68
C ASP A 149 -23.41 -8.78 -7.14
N ALA A 150 -22.18 -8.41 -7.47
CA ALA A 150 -21.92 -7.14 -8.14
C ALA A 150 -22.66 -7.07 -9.50
N SER A 151 -23.25 -5.92 -9.81
CA SER A 151 -23.96 -5.69 -11.08
C SER A 151 -23.00 -5.85 -12.27
N PRO A 152 -23.42 -6.52 -13.37
CA PRO A 152 -22.62 -6.63 -14.59
C PRO A 152 -22.18 -5.28 -15.17
N GLU A 153 -23.06 -4.28 -15.13
CA GLU A 153 -22.80 -2.93 -15.65
C GLU A 153 -21.71 -2.23 -14.81
N LEU A 154 -21.79 -2.36 -13.50
CA LEU A 154 -20.83 -1.76 -12.57
C LEU A 154 -19.47 -2.47 -12.61
N LEU A 155 -19.47 -3.80 -12.81
CA LEU A 155 -18.27 -4.58 -13.10
C LEU A 155 -17.60 -4.12 -14.39
N ALA A 156 -18.37 -3.92 -15.47
CA ALA A 156 -17.84 -3.42 -16.74
C ALA A 156 -17.24 -2.01 -16.58
N ALA A 157 -17.92 -1.10 -15.89
CA ALA A 157 -17.41 0.24 -15.61
C ALA A 157 -16.11 0.21 -14.79
N MET A 158 -16.01 -0.65 -13.77
CA MET A 158 -14.79 -0.79 -12.97
C MET A 158 -13.61 -1.35 -13.80
N ILE A 159 -13.86 -2.32 -14.68
CA ILE A 159 -12.83 -2.86 -15.59
C ILE A 159 -12.26 -1.76 -16.47
N GLU A 160 -13.13 -0.95 -17.09
CA GLU A 160 -12.71 0.19 -17.91
C GLU A 160 -11.95 1.23 -17.07
N TRP A 161 -12.42 1.52 -15.85
CA TRP A 161 -11.79 2.46 -14.93
C TRP A 161 -10.36 2.03 -14.57
N TYR A 162 -10.13 0.77 -14.23
CA TYR A 162 -8.77 0.25 -14.01
C TYR A 162 -7.89 0.33 -15.26
N ASN A 163 -8.41 -0.08 -16.42
CA ASN A 163 -7.63 -0.09 -17.65
C ASN A 163 -7.21 1.32 -18.07
N ILE A 164 -8.06 2.34 -17.85
CA ILE A 164 -7.69 3.73 -18.09
C ILE A 164 -6.62 4.23 -17.13
N ARG A 165 -6.74 3.91 -15.83
CA ARG A 165 -5.73 4.30 -14.83
C ARG A 165 -4.39 3.64 -15.12
N GLN A 166 -4.40 2.34 -15.45
CA GLN A 166 -3.18 1.62 -15.83
C GLN A 166 -2.55 2.22 -17.08
N LYS A 167 -3.34 2.48 -18.12
CA LYS A 167 -2.86 3.11 -19.35
C LYS A 167 -2.22 4.48 -19.07
N ALA A 168 -2.85 5.31 -18.24
CA ALA A 168 -2.33 6.62 -17.86
C ALA A 168 -0.95 6.53 -17.17
N VAL A 169 -0.76 5.56 -16.27
CA VAL A 169 0.53 5.32 -15.61
C VAL A 169 1.57 4.80 -16.60
N ASP A 170 1.21 3.84 -17.45
CA ASP A 170 2.13 3.26 -18.44
C ASP A 170 2.58 4.31 -19.46
N ASP A 171 1.66 5.13 -19.97
CA ASP A 171 1.97 6.21 -20.92
C ASP A 171 2.90 7.25 -20.25
N ALA A 172 2.63 7.66 -19.02
CA ALA A 172 3.50 8.59 -18.29
C ALA A 172 4.91 8.02 -18.03
N ARG A 173 5.01 6.73 -17.67
CA ARG A 173 6.29 6.02 -17.51
C ARG A 173 7.05 5.88 -18.83
N SER A 174 6.34 5.73 -19.94
CA SER A 174 6.94 5.62 -21.28
C SER A 174 7.52 6.95 -21.77
N GLU A 175 6.90 8.06 -21.39
CA GLU A 175 7.31 9.40 -21.82
C GLU A 175 8.48 9.95 -20.99
N VAL A 176 8.52 9.66 -19.68
CA VAL A 176 9.61 10.10 -18.81
C VAL A 176 10.79 9.15 -18.92
N SER A 177 11.71 9.45 -19.85
CA SER A 177 12.91 8.65 -20.13
C SER A 177 13.87 8.46 -18.95
N TYR A 178 13.88 9.40 -17.99
CA TYR A 178 14.71 9.36 -16.79
C TYR A 178 13.88 9.59 -15.53
N ALA A 179 13.26 8.53 -15.03
CA ALA A 179 12.52 8.56 -13.78
C ALA A 179 13.44 8.37 -12.56
N LYS A 180 13.33 9.27 -11.58
CA LYS A 180 14.07 9.18 -10.31
C LYS A 180 13.33 8.36 -9.25
N CYS A 181 12.03 8.21 -9.43
CA CYS A 181 11.14 7.45 -8.55
C CYS A 181 10.49 6.29 -9.34
N ARG A 182 9.68 5.50 -8.65
CA ARG A 182 8.89 4.42 -9.24
C ARG A 182 7.41 4.67 -8.97
N VAL A 183 6.56 4.41 -9.95
CA VAL A 183 5.10 4.54 -9.80
C VAL A 183 4.43 3.26 -10.32
N TYR A 184 3.61 2.66 -9.48
CA TYR A 184 2.83 1.45 -9.76
C TYR A 184 1.36 1.71 -9.49
N THR A 185 0.47 1.00 -10.17
CA THR A 185 -0.95 0.94 -9.79
C THR A 185 -1.22 -0.22 -8.85
N TYR A 186 -2.32 -0.14 -8.09
CA TYR A 186 -2.89 -1.33 -7.47
C TYR A 186 -4.42 -1.30 -7.43
N ALA A 187 -5.01 -2.50 -7.42
CA ALA A 187 -6.41 -2.71 -7.09
C ALA A 187 -6.53 -3.07 -5.61
N GLU A 188 -7.50 -2.50 -4.87
CA GLU A 188 -7.77 -2.90 -3.49
C GLU A 188 -9.02 -3.77 -3.40
N VAL A 189 -8.87 -5.01 -2.92
CA VAL A 189 -9.97 -5.97 -2.68
C VAL A 189 -10.31 -6.05 -1.19
N ASN A 190 -11.54 -6.41 -0.84
CA ASN A 190 -11.96 -6.48 0.57
C ASN A 190 -13.06 -7.51 0.87
N ARG A 191 -13.63 -8.17 -0.15
CA ARG A 191 -14.62 -9.25 0.00
C ARG A 191 -14.19 -10.53 -0.72
N VAL A 192 -12.93 -10.92 -0.53
CA VAL A 192 -12.34 -12.05 -1.27
C VAL A 192 -13.01 -13.37 -0.90
N ARG A 193 -13.32 -13.56 0.39
CA ARG A 193 -13.90 -14.83 0.87
C ARG A 193 -15.30 -15.09 0.33
N ASP A 194 -16.09 -14.04 0.09
CA ASP A 194 -17.38 -14.14 -0.59
C ASP A 194 -17.25 -14.80 -1.98
N ALA A 195 -16.21 -14.43 -2.73
CA ALA A 195 -15.96 -15.03 -4.05
C ALA A 195 -15.36 -16.44 -3.92
N MET A 196 -14.38 -16.61 -3.04
CA MET A 196 -13.63 -17.86 -2.89
C MET A 196 -14.50 -19.01 -2.35
N LYS A 197 -15.40 -18.74 -1.40
CA LYS A 197 -16.21 -19.76 -0.73
C LYS A 197 -17.64 -19.85 -1.26
N ASP A 198 -18.25 -18.71 -1.54
CA ASP A 198 -19.67 -18.65 -1.90
C ASP A 198 -19.89 -18.44 -3.40
N GLY A 199 -18.81 -18.32 -4.20
CA GLY A 199 -18.89 -18.13 -5.64
C GLY A 199 -19.44 -16.76 -6.08
N ARG A 200 -19.53 -15.78 -5.16
CA ARG A 200 -20.08 -14.46 -5.46
C ARG A 200 -19.26 -13.72 -6.50
N LYS A 201 -19.93 -12.85 -7.27
CA LYS A 201 -19.25 -11.92 -8.18
C LYS A 201 -18.70 -10.75 -7.36
N ARG A 202 -17.38 -10.66 -7.29
CA ARG A 202 -16.60 -9.65 -6.56
C ARG A 202 -15.49 -9.13 -7.44
N LEU A 203 -14.81 -8.09 -6.99
CA LEU A 203 -13.67 -7.53 -7.70
C LEU A 203 -12.62 -8.61 -8.00
N VAL A 204 -12.31 -9.45 -7.00
CA VAL A 204 -11.27 -10.46 -7.08
C VAL A 204 -11.45 -11.42 -8.27
N ASN A 205 -12.66 -11.95 -8.52
CA ASN A 205 -12.90 -12.95 -9.56
C ASN A 205 -13.56 -12.40 -10.84
N ALA A 206 -14.28 -11.28 -10.75
CA ALA A 206 -15.03 -10.74 -11.88
C ALA A 206 -14.30 -9.58 -12.60
N VAL A 207 -13.37 -8.89 -11.91
CA VAL A 207 -12.61 -7.74 -12.43
C VAL A 207 -11.13 -8.05 -12.59
N LEU A 208 -10.43 -8.55 -11.56
CA LEU A 208 -8.96 -8.75 -11.61
C LEU A 208 -8.49 -9.55 -12.85
N PRO A 209 -9.17 -10.63 -13.29
CA PRO A 209 -8.74 -11.39 -14.47
C PRO A 209 -8.77 -10.60 -15.79
N LYS A 210 -9.42 -9.42 -15.81
CA LYS A 210 -9.67 -8.60 -17.01
C LYS A 210 -8.92 -7.27 -17.00
N VAL A 211 -8.07 -7.04 -16.00
CA VAL A 211 -7.30 -5.79 -15.84
C VAL A 211 -5.83 -6.11 -15.61
N ASN A 212 -4.95 -5.17 -15.96
CA ASN A 212 -3.50 -5.37 -15.90
C ASN A 212 -2.82 -4.48 -14.85
N VAL A 213 -3.42 -4.36 -13.65
CA VAL A 213 -2.83 -3.60 -12.53
C VAL A 213 -1.47 -4.16 -12.13
N ASP A 214 -0.57 -3.32 -11.59
CA ASP A 214 0.77 -3.77 -11.16
C ASP A 214 0.72 -4.62 -9.88
N PHE A 215 -0.09 -4.24 -8.89
CA PHE A 215 -0.24 -4.96 -7.63
C PHE A 215 -1.70 -5.08 -7.19
N VAL A 216 -1.94 -5.89 -6.16
CA VAL A 216 -3.21 -5.96 -5.43
C VAL A 216 -2.96 -5.71 -3.96
N SER A 217 -3.71 -4.76 -3.42
CA SER A 217 -3.87 -4.53 -1.98
C SER A 217 -5.07 -5.33 -1.50
N TYR A 218 -4.97 -5.98 -0.35
CA TYR A 218 -6.10 -6.66 0.29
C TYR A 218 -6.38 -6.03 1.65
N SER A 219 -7.57 -5.45 1.80
CA SER A 219 -8.16 -5.15 3.10
C SER A 219 -8.73 -6.45 3.68
N ALA A 220 -7.94 -7.09 4.55
CA ALA A 220 -8.04 -8.52 4.81
C ALA A 220 -8.90 -8.88 6.03
N TYR A 221 -9.83 -8.01 6.42
CA TYR A 221 -10.67 -8.21 7.60
C TYR A 221 -11.54 -9.46 7.55
N ASP A 222 -11.94 -9.92 6.36
CA ASP A 222 -12.76 -11.13 6.15
C ASP A 222 -11.96 -12.45 6.29
N CYS A 223 -10.62 -12.41 6.31
CA CYS A 223 -9.78 -13.60 6.49
C CYS A 223 -8.78 -13.52 7.65
N GLN A 224 -8.50 -12.34 8.21
CA GLN A 224 -7.42 -12.14 9.19
C GLN A 224 -7.53 -12.97 10.47
N LEU A 225 -8.71 -13.51 10.80
CA LEU A 225 -8.92 -14.37 11.97
C LEU A 225 -8.91 -15.87 11.65
N LEU A 226 -8.83 -16.25 10.38
CA LEU A 226 -8.79 -17.66 9.95
C LEU A 226 -7.44 -18.33 10.30
N PRO A 227 -7.37 -19.67 10.29
CA PRO A 227 -6.10 -20.40 10.40
C PRO A 227 -5.08 -19.99 9.33
N VAL A 228 -3.78 -20.16 9.62
CA VAL A 228 -2.67 -19.77 8.72
C VAL A 228 -2.84 -20.36 7.31
N GLU A 229 -3.18 -21.64 7.22
CA GLU A 229 -3.35 -22.32 5.93
C GLU A 229 -4.50 -21.73 5.11
N GLU A 230 -5.59 -21.32 5.76
CA GLU A 230 -6.70 -20.66 5.08
C GLU A 230 -6.36 -19.23 4.64
N VAL A 231 -5.56 -18.51 5.42
CA VAL A 231 -5.04 -17.19 5.02
C VAL A 231 -4.16 -17.34 3.78
N ARG A 232 -3.22 -18.30 3.78
CA ARG A 232 -2.35 -18.57 2.63
C ARG A 232 -3.15 -18.97 1.39
N ALA A 233 -4.10 -19.88 1.53
CA ALA A 233 -4.98 -20.29 0.43
C ALA A 233 -5.82 -19.12 -0.11
N THR A 234 -6.25 -18.18 0.75
CA THR A 234 -6.97 -16.98 0.32
C THR A 234 -6.07 -16.05 -0.49
N LEU A 235 -4.82 -15.84 -0.06
CA LEU A 235 -3.85 -15.02 -0.79
C LEU A 235 -3.42 -15.65 -2.13
N ASP A 236 -3.24 -16.98 -2.16
CA ASP A 236 -3.00 -17.73 -3.39
C ASP A 236 -4.18 -17.57 -4.37
N TYR A 237 -5.42 -17.65 -3.86
CA TYR A 237 -6.61 -17.42 -4.66
C TYR A 237 -6.62 -16.02 -5.29
N VAL A 238 -6.33 -14.96 -4.52
CA VAL A 238 -6.23 -13.59 -5.05
C VAL A 238 -5.14 -13.48 -6.12
N ASN A 239 -3.94 -13.99 -5.82
CA ASN A 239 -2.80 -13.89 -6.74
C ASN A 239 -3.03 -14.66 -8.04
N ALA A 240 -3.78 -15.76 -8.01
CA ALA A 240 -4.13 -16.55 -9.19
C ALA A 240 -5.10 -15.82 -10.14
N GLN A 241 -5.84 -14.80 -9.68
CA GLN A 241 -6.73 -14.02 -10.54
C GLN A 241 -6.00 -12.99 -11.40
N LEU A 242 -4.72 -12.76 -11.12
CA LEU A 242 -3.95 -11.74 -11.80
C LEU A 242 -3.34 -12.29 -13.10
N PRO A 243 -3.55 -11.61 -14.25
CA PRO A 243 -2.80 -11.92 -15.47
C PRO A 243 -1.29 -11.81 -15.24
N ALA A 244 -0.47 -12.60 -15.92
CA ALA A 244 0.98 -12.44 -15.85
C ALA A 244 1.38 -11.05 -16.38
N LYS A 245 2.25 -10.33 -15.67
CA LYS A 245 2.72 -9.00 -16.08
C LYS A 245 4.25 -8.99 -16.17
N PRO A 246 4.83 -8.83 -17.37
CA PRO A 246 6.29 -8.80 -17.54
C PRO A 246 6.95 -7.73 -16.67
N GLY A 247 8.12 -8.06 -16.12
CA GLY A 247 8.88 -7.14 -15.29
C GLY A 247 8.36 -6.99 -13.85
N LEU A 248 7.34 -7.76 -13.44
CA LEU A 248 6.85 -7.84 -12.06
C LEU A 248 7.06 -9.25 -11.46
N PRO A 249 7.15 -9.38 -10.11
CA PRO A 249 7.28 -10.68 -9.45
C PRO A 249 6.01 -11.52 -9.66
N ALA A 250 6.14 -12.83 -9.48
CA ALA A 250 5.00 -13.74 -9.57
C ALA A 250 3.95 -13.49 -8.47
N LYS A 251 4.39 -13.05 -7.28
CA LYS A 251 3.53 -12.64 -6.16
C LYS A 251 3.37 -11.14 -6.16
N ARG A 252 2.14 -10.66 -6.40
CA ARG A 252 1.82 -9.23 -6.53
C ARG A 252 0.76 -8.76 -5.55
N VAL A 253 0.46 -9.57 -4.53
CA VAL A 253 -0.50 -9.26 -3.48
C VAL A 253 0.22 -8.75 -2.22
N PHE A 254 -0.32 -7.71 -1.59
CA PHE A 254 0.08 -7.26 -0.27
C PHE A 254 -1.15 -6.98 0.61
N ILE A 255 -0.96 -6.97 1.93
CA ILE A 255 -2.04 -6.67 2.87
C ILE A 255 -2.07 -5.16 3.08
N GLY A 256 -3.09 -4.53 2.52
CA GLY A 256 -3.28 -3.10 2.60
C GLY A 256 -3.89 -2.65 3.90
N GLU A 257 -4.66 -3.52 4.57
CA GLU A 257 -5.32 -3.27 5.85
C GLU A 257 -5.53 -4.57 6.61
N CYS A 258 -5.23 -4.52 7.90
CA CYS A 258 -5.59 -5.53 8.87
C CYS A 258 -5.54 -4.94 10.27
N GLY A 259 -6.04 -5.69 11.24
CA GLY A 259 -5.92 -5.37 12.65
C GLY A 259 -7.25 -5.51 13.38
N LEU A 260 -7.15 -5.40 14.69
CA LEU A 260 -8.24 -5.44 15.65
C LEU A 260 -8.22 -4.14 16.43
N SER A 261 -9.41 -3.60 16.69
CA SER A 261 -9.58 -2.41 17.50
C SER A 261 -9.35 -2.69 18.99
N TRP A 262 -9.04 -1.64 19.72
CA TRP A 262 -8.99 -1.62 21.19
C TRP A 262 -10.23 -2.24 21.82
N LYS A 263 -11.43 -1.84 21.37
CA LYS A 263 -12.70 -2.41 21.87
C LYS A 263 -12.82 -3.91 21.61
N SER A 264 -12.39 -4.40 20.45
CA SER A 264 -12.41 -5.84 20.13
C SER A 264 -11.39 -6.67 20.92
N CYS A 265 -10.50 -5.99 21.65
CA CYS A 265 -9.51 -6.57 22.54
C CYS A 265 -9.82 -6.22 24.01
N ASP A 266 -11.10 -6.03 24.35
CA ASP A 266 -11.61 -5.77 25.71
C ASP A 266 -10.99 -4.54 26.39
N ALA A 267 -10.55 -3.56 25.60
CA ALA A 267 -9.82 -2.40 26.08
C ALA A 267 -8.54 -2.73 26.87
N ASP A 268 -7.91 -3.86 26.57
CA ASP A 268 -6.69 -4.34 27.20
C ASP A 268 -5.48 -4.20 26.26
N GLY A 269 -4.43 -3.55 26.74
CA GLY A 269 -3.24 -3.25 25.94
C GLY A 269 -2.40 -4.47 25.58
N ALA A 270 -2.30 -5.44 26.48
CA ALA A 270 -1.55 -6.67 26.27
C ALA A 270 -2.27 -7.56 25.26
N LYS A 271 -3.59 -7.71 25.41
CA LYS A 271 -4.44 -8.45 24.45
C LYS A 271 -4.44 -7.79 23.08
N HIS A 272 -4.53 -6.46 23.02
CA HIS A 272 -4.46 -5.70 21.77
C HIS A 272 -3.12 -5.91 21.05
N GLU A 273 -2.00 -5.86 21.78
CA GLU A 273 -0.68 -6.14 21.22
C GLU A 273 -0.58 -7.56 20.71
N GLN A 274 -0.89 -8.54 21.56
CA GLN A 274 -0.71 -9.95 21.26
C GLN A 274 -1.49 -10.34 20.00
N ARG A 275 -2.79 -10.03 19.97
CA ARG A 275 -3.66 -10.46 18.86
C ARG A 275 -3.27 -9.80 17.54
N ASN A 276 -2.92 -8.51 17.57
CA ASN A 276 -2.48 -7.82 16.36
C ASN A 276 -1.10 -8.30 15.89
N ARG A 277 -0.15 -8.54 16.80
CA ARG A 277 1.14 -9.14 16.47
C ARG A 277 0.99 -10.52 15.82
N GLU A 278 0.10 -11.36 16.34
CA GLU A 278 -0.24 -12.66 15.76
C GLU A 278 -0.84 -12.53 14.35
N ILE A 279 -1.72 -11.56 14.12
CA ILE A 279 -2.29 -11.26 12.79
C ILE A 279 -1.19 -10.85 11.81
N LEU A 280 -0.31 -9.91 12.19
CA LEU A 280 0.81 -9.46 11.37
C LEU A 280 1.73 -10.65 11.00
N ALA A 281 2.13 -11.45 12.00
CA ALA A 281 2.98 -12.62 11.79
C ALA A 281 2.32 -13.66 10.87
N LYS A 282 1.00 -13.87 11.00
CA LYS A 282 0.25 -14.79 10.15
C LYS A 282 0.25 -14.36 8.70
N PHE A 283 0.04 -13.09 8.39
CA PHE A 283 0.11 -12.61 7.01
C PHE A 283 1.51 -12.72 6.40
N LEU A 284 2.56 -12.53 7.21
CA LEU A 284 3.95 -12.65 6.77
C LEU A 284 4.33 -14.07 6.33
N THR A 285 3.58 -15.11 6.74
CA THR A 285 3.80 -16.51 6.29
C THR A 285 3.68 -16.68 4.77
N TRP A 286 2.90 -15.81 4.11
CA TRP A 286 2.75 -15.82 2.65
C TRP A 286 3.86 -15.03 1.94
N LYS A 287 4.66 -14.28 2.70
CA LYS A 287 5.72 -13.37 2.24
C LYS A 287 5.21 -12.28 1.28
N PRO A 288 4.19 -11.49 1.68
CA PRO A 288 3.70 -10.38 0.85
C PRO A 288 4.73 -9.26 0.76
N ALA A 289 4.56 -8.36 -0.21
CA ALA A 289 5.41 -7.18 -0.31
C ALA A 289 5.28 -6.25 0.92
N MET A 290 4.09 -6.17 1.51
CA MET A 290 3.77 -5.30 2.66
C MET A 290 2.62 -5.90 3.49
N VAL A 291 2.58 -5.60 4.80
CA VAL A 291 1.47 -5.85 5.72
C VAL A 291 1.21 -4.60 6.55
N LEU A 292 0.06 -3.98 6.36
CA LEU A 292 -0.27 -2.69 6.96
C LEU A 292 -1.35 -2.82 8.03
N PHE A 293 -1.01 -2.40 9.25
CA PHE A 293 -1.94 -2.30 10.37
C PHE A 293 -2.76 -1.01 10.26
N TRP A 294 -4.08 -1.12 10.41
CA TRP A 294 -4.99 0.01 10.56
C TRP A 294 -5.16 0.38 12.05
N GLN A 295 -4.72 1.54 12.55
CA GLN A 295 -3.86 2.57 11.96
C GLN A 295 -3.18 3.43 13.06
N PHE A 296 -2.48 4.53 12.74
CA PHE A 296 -1.75 5.32 13.75
C PHE A 296 -2.68 6.00 14.78
N TYR A 297 -3.67 6.76 14.30
CA TYR A 297 -4.74 7.37 15.12
C TYR A 297 -6.10 6.85 14.67
N ASN A 298 -7.01 6.64 15.61
CA ASN A 298 -8.33 6.12 15.32
C ASN A 298 -9.17 7.11 14.49
N ASN A 299 -9.96 6.56 13.58
CA ASN A 299 -10.96 7.27 12.78
C ASN A 299 -12.39 6.72 13.00
N GLU A 300 -12.53 5.57 13.66
CA GLU A 300 -13.80 4.88 13.86
C GLU A 300 -14.45 5.34 15.19
N VAL A 301 -15.43 6.24 15.09
CA VAL A 301 -16.19 6.75 16.24
C VAL A 301 -17.64 6.30 16.10
N VAL A 302 -18.14 5.55 17.09
CA VAL A 302 -19.52 5.06 17.12
C VAL A 302 -20.17 5.59 18.39
N ASP A 303 -21.32 6.26 18.23
CA ASP A 303 -22.06 6.91 19.33
C ASP A 303 -21.18 7.80 20.21
N GLY A 304 -20.29 8.57 19.58
CA GLY A 304 -19.34 9.47 20.25
C GLY A 304 -18.17 8.77 20.94
N GLN A 305 -18.09 7.44 20.88
CA GLN A 305 -17.02 6.65 21.50
C GLN A 305 -16.02 6.14 20.48
N GLN A 306 -14.73 6.28 20.80
CA GLN A 306 -13.65 5.72 20.00
C GLN A 306 -13.74 4.18 19.98
N VAL A 307 -13.71 3.57 18.79
CA VAL A 307 -13.61 2.11 18.63
C VAL A 307 -12.17 1.63 18.89
N GLY A 308 -11.20 2.43 18.47
CA GLY A 308 -9.80 2.29 18.87
C GLY A 308 -8.94 1.46 17.94
N PHE A 309 -9.09 1.60 16.63
CA PHE A 309 -8.07 1.18 15.68
C PHE A 309 -6.89 2.17 15.69
N TRP A 310 -6.07 2.12 16.73
CA TRP A 310 -4.97 3.07 16.94
C TRP A 310 -3.67 2.39 17.34
N LEU A 311 -2.56 3.12 17.16
CA LEU A 311 -1.30 2.87 17.84
C LEU A 311 -1.10 3.85 19.02
N VAL A 312 -1.67 5.06 18.89
CA VAL A 312 -1.69 6.09 19.92
C VAL A 312 -3.13 6.49 20.16
N ASP A 313 -3.61 6.44 21.39
CA ASP A 313 -5.02 6.71 21.71
C ASP A 313 -5.38 8.21 21.70
N ASP A 314 -6.66 8.51 21.94
CA ASP A 314 -7.21 9.87 22.01
C ASP A 314 -6.75 10.69 23.23
N LYS A 315 -5.94 10.08 24.11
CA LYS A 315 -5.28 10.71 25.27
C LYS A 315 -3.77 10.84 25.06
N ASN A 316 -3.30 10.66 23.83
CA ASN A 316 -1.90 10.70 23.43
C ASN A 316 -1.04 9.61 24.11
N LYS A 317 -1.63 8.48 24.49
CA LYS A 317 -0.92 7.34 25.06
C LYS A 317 -0.62 6.31 23.97
N LYS A 318 0.65 5.91 23.89
CA LYS A 318 1.10 4.84 23.00
C LYS A 318 0.66 3.49 23.55
N THR A 319 0.06 2.67 22.71
CA THR A 319 -0.27 1.26 23.03
C THR A 319 0.99 0.39 23.07
N PRO A 320 0.96 -0.80 23.71
CA PRO A 320 2.09 -1.73 23.61
C PRO A 320 2.38 -2.18 22.16
N LEU A 321 1.36 -2.27 21.30
CA LEU A 321 1.54 -2.55 19.87
C LEU A 321 2.38 -1.48 19.15
N HIS A 322 2.25 -0.21 19.52
CA HIS A 322 3.12 0.85 18.99
C HIS A 322 4.59 0.52 19.26
N ALA A 323 4.93 0.11 20.49
CA ALA A 323 6.30 -0.25 20.85
C ALA A 323 6.79 -1.45 20.04
N THR A 324 5.97 -2.51 19.92
CA THR A 324 6.30 -3.70 19.12
C THR A 324 6.58 -3.35 17.66
N ILE A 325 5.74 -2.54 17.02
CA ILE A 325 5.94 -2.14 15.61
C ILE A 325 7.17 -1.22 15.46
N THR A 326 7.39 -0.29 16.40
CA THR A 326 8.58 0.59 16.39
C THR A 326 9.88 -0.21 16.51
N GLU A 327 9.91 -1.18 17.42
CA GLU A 327 11.08 -2.05 17.60
C GLU A 327 11.30 -2.96 16.38
N LEU A 328 10.21 -3.42 15.74
CA LEU A 328 10.33 -4.18 14.49
C LEU A 328 10.94 -3.32 13.37
N PHE A 329 10.51 -2.06 13.21
CA PHE A 329 11.08 -1.16 12.21
C PHE A 329 12.60 -0.99 12.36
N ALA A 330 13.07 -0.82 13.60
CA ALA A 330 14.50 -0.74 13.89
C ALA A 330 15.22 -2.06 13.54
N ALA A 331 14.64 -3.21 13.95
CA ALA A 331 15.21 -4.53 13.67
C ALA A 331 15.27 -4.84 12.17
N GLN A 332 14.26 -4.42 11.41
CA GLN A 332 14.21 -4.58 9.95
C GLN A 332 15.31 -3.77 9.25
N GLU A 333 15.53 -2.52 9.69
CA GLU A 333 16.61 -1.67 9.17
C GLU A 333 18.00 -2.24 9.48
N GLU A 334 18.20 -2.77 10.69
CA GLU A 334 19.44 -3.44 11.08
C GLU A 334 19.71 -4.69 10.23
N ALA A 335 18.72 -5.57 10.11
CA ALA A 335 18.80 -6.76 9.26
C ALA A 335 19.09 -6.41 7.79
N ALA A 336 18.46 -5.35 7.28
CA ALA A 336 18.71 -4.87 5.93
C ALA A 336 20.14 -4.33 5.75
N ARG A 337 20.65 -3.59 6.74
CA ARG A 337 22.03 -3.09 6.76
C ARG A 337 23.06 -4.21 6.80
N GLU A 338 22.86 -5.21 7.66
CA GLU A 338 23.73 -6.37 7.76
C GLU A 338 23.77 -7.16 6.45
N MET A 339 22.59 -7.43 5.86
CA MET A 339 22.50 -8.13 4.59
C MET A 339 23.22 -7.37 3.48
N ARG A 340 23.07 -6.04 3.42
CA ARG A 340 23.81 -5.20 2.47
C ARG A 340 25.31 -5.21 2.72
N GLY A 341 25.75 -5.24 3.97
CA GLY A 341 27.17 -5.39 4.32
C GLY A 341 27.77 -6.69 3.77
N ARG A 342 27.01 -7.80 3.86
CA ARG A 342 27.47 -9.14 3.45
C ARG A 342 27.34 -9.41 1.96
N THR A 343 26.25 -8.96 1.34
CA THR A 343 25.87 -9.35 -0.03
C THR A 343 25.95 -8.19 -1.03
N ARG A 344 26.24 -6.97 -0.56
CA ARG A 344 26.22 -5.73 -1.34
C ARG A 344 24.84 -5.37 -1.94
N ARG A 345 23.76 -6.02 -1.49
CA ARG A 345 22.35 -5.69 -1.80
C ARG A 345 21.49 -5.61 -0.54
N LEU A 346 20.43 -4.81 -0.54
CA LEU A 346 19.38 -4.91 0.48
C LEU A 346 18.56 -6.21 0.30
N PRO A 347 17.83 -6.64 1.34
CA PRO A 347 16.89 -7.75 1.24
C PRO A 347 15.77 -7.49 0.23
N GLY A 348 15.34 -8.56 -0.44
CA GLY A 348 14.04 -8.61 -1.10
C GLY A 348 12.91 -8.73 -0.07
N TYR A 349 11.67 -8.44 -0.47
CA TYR A 349 10.51 -8.49 0.44
C TYR A 349 10.30 -9.88 1.07
N ASP A 350 10.64 -10.97 0.36
CA ASP A 350 10.52 -12.34 0.87
C ASP A 350 11.46 -12.60 2.06
N GLU A 351 12.70 -12.09 1.99
CA GLU A 351 13.73 -12.29 3.01
C GLU A 351 13.40 -11.50 4.28
N ILE A 352 13.03 -10.23 4.11
CA ILE A 352 12.65 -9.39 5.24
C ILE A 352 11.28 -9.80 5.81
N SER A 353 10.38 -10.38 5.01
CA SER A 353 9.13 -10.98 5.52
C SER A 353 9.41 -12.18 6.41
N ALA A 354 10.29 -13.09 5.97
CA ALA A 354 10.70 -14.23 6.78
C ALA A 354 11.38 -13.79 8.09
N PHE A 355 12.26 -12.78 8.02
CA PHE A 355 12.85 -12.18 9.22
C PHE A 355 11.77 -11.61 10.17
N SER A 356 10.84 -10.81 9.63
CA SER A 356 9.80 -10.14 10.42
C SER A 356 8.84 -11.13 11.05
N GLU A 357 8.48 -12.20 10.34
CA GLU A 357 7.66 -13.29 10.87
C GLU A 357 8.34 -13.91 12.10
N ASN A 358 9.59 -14.36 11.94
CA ASN A 358 10.34 -15.00 13.01
C ASN A 358 10.51 -14.05 14.21
N TRP A 359 10.82 -12.79 13.93
CA TRP A 359 10.96 -11.76 14.95
C TRP A 359 9.68 -11.56 15.75
N LEU A 360 8.51 -11.47 15.09
CA LEU A 360 7.23 -11.28 15.77
C LEU A 360 6.80 -12.52 16.58
N ARG A 361 7.13 -13.73 16.10
CA ARG A 361 6.82 -15.00 16.80
C ARG A 361 7.71 -15.27 18.00
N ALA A 362 8.96 -14.81 17.99
CA ALA A 362 9.92 -15.08 19.06
C ALA A 362 9.64 -14.31 20.36
N ARG A 363 8.71 -13.34 20.36
CA ARG A 363 8.46 -12.47 21.52
C ARG A 363 7.38 -13.05 22.45
N PRO A 364 7.60 -13.03 23.78
CA PRO A 364 6.53 -13.25 24.74
C PRO A 364 5.49 -12.14 24.64
N ALA A 365 4.24 -12.43 25.04
CA ALA A 365 3.23 -11.40 25.21
C ALA A 365 3.71 -10.34 26.21
N ARG A 366 3.47 -9.06 25.90
CA ARG A 366 3.93 -7.90 26.67
C ARG A 366 2.84 -7.29 27.51
#